data_AF-J2KW94-F1
#
_entry.id   AF-J2KW94-F1
#
_cell.length_a   1.000
_cell.length_b   1.000
_cell.length_c   1.000
_cell.angle_alpha   90.00
_cell.angle_beta   90.00
_cell.angle_gamma   90.00
#
_symmetry.space_group_name_H-M   'P 1'
#
loop_
_entity.id
_entity.type
_entity.pdbx_description
1 polymer ?
#
loop_
_entity_poly.entity_id
_entity_poly.type
_entity_poly.pdbx_seq_one_letter_code
_entity_poly.pdbx_strand_id
1 'polypeptide(L)'
;MRAYIAMTLITTGLLTGCVPTEKQYDAAVRVLRGSERERNGLLDECIRRLGFSDKKARHNAAVVMNVAEKDAPKIACSRYTKAIVSGSVTYQDMLDIQNRRYTPKLIKIFQGR
;
A
#
# COMPACT_ATOMS: atom_id res chain seq x y z
N MET A 1 36.98 28.07 -27.53
CA MET A 1 36.64 26.70 -27.99
C MET A 1 36.20 25.88 -26.79
N ARG A 2 34.99 25.30 -26.87
CA ARG A 2 34.44 24.18 -26.07
C ARG A 2 34.06 24.53 -24.62
N ALA A 3 32.78 24.84 -24.36
CA ALA A 3 31.71 23.88 -24.05
C ALA A 3 31.98 23.23 -22.68
N TYR A 4 31.16 23.36 -21.64
CA TYR A 4 29.71 23.17 -21.50
C TYR A 4 29.27 23.96 -20.25
N ILE A 5 28.42 24.98 -20.32
CA ILE A 5 26.94 24.91 -20.34
C ILE A 5 26.37 23.83 -19.41
N ALA A 6 25.61 24.31 -18.42
CA ALA A 6 24.57 23.61 -17.66
C ALA A 6 25.03 22.60 -16.59
N MET A 7 25.22 23.11 -15.37
CA MET A 7 24.93 22.34 -14.15
C MET A 7 24.06 23.15 -13.18
N THR A 8 23.10 23.88 -13.73
CA THR A 8 21.93 24.41 -13.02
C THR A 8 20.73 23.61 -13.49
N LEU A 9 20.28 22.66 -12.67
CA LEU A 9 18.99 21.95 -12.65
C LEU A 9 19.29 20.74 -11.75
N ILE A 10 18.90 20.73 -10.48
CA ILE A 10 17.52 20.52 -10.06
C ILE A 10 17.32 21.26 -8.73
N THR A 11 16.78 22.47 -8.82
CA THR A 11 16.02 23.08 -7.74
C THR A 11 14.57 22.63 -7.84
N THR A 12 13.95 22.41 -6.68
CA THR A 12 12.51 22.45 -6.39
C THR A 12 11.62 21.38 -7.03
N GLY A 13 11.22 20.41 -6.21
CA GLY A 13 10.00 19.64 -6.42
C GLY A 13 9.86 18.54 -5.38
N LEU A 14 8.74 18.57 -4.64
CA LEU A 14 8.20 17.54 -3.73
C LEU A 14 8.37 17.81 -2.23
N LEU A 15 7.85 18.96 -1.78
CA LEU A 15 7.20 19.09 -0.47
C LEU A 15 5.73 18.61 -0.53
N THR A 16 5.48 17.46 -1.17
CA THR A 16 4.19 16.77 -1.13
C THR A 16 4.48 15.33 -0.76
N GLY A 17 3.74 14.77 0.20
CA GLY A 17 4.03 13.46 0.81
C GLY A 17 4.41 12.41 -0.24
N CYS A 18 5.54 11.73 -0.05
CA CYS A 18 6.14 10.84 -1.04
C CYS A 18 5.21 9.67 -1.39
N VAL A 19 4.34 9.86 -2.38
CA VAL A 19 3.66 8.77 -3.07
C VAL A 19 4.68 8.18 -4.05
N PRO A 20 4.98 6.87 -3.97
CA PRO A 20 5.91 6.24 -4.89
C PRO A 20 5.38 6.33 -6.32
N THR A 21 6.26 6.46 -7.29
CA THR A 21 5.91 6.34 -8.71
C THR A 21 5.53 4.90 -9.07
N GLU A 22 4.84 4.68 -10.19
CA GLU A 22 4.50 3.33 -10.66
C GLU A 22 5.74 2.42 -10.81
N LYS A 23 6.84 2.96 -11.35
CA LYS A 23 8.11 2.23 -11.46
C LYS A 23 8.67 1.81 -10.09
N GLN A 24 8.54 2.66 -9.08
CA GLN A 24 8.96 2.34 -7.71
C GLN A 24 8.04 1.30 -7.07
N TYR A 25 6.73 1.39 -7.32
CA TYR A 25 5.76 0.39 -6.91
C TYR A 25 6.11 -0.99 -7.48
N ASP A 26 6.34 -1.09 -8.79
CA ASP A 26 6.69 -2.37 -9.44
C ASP A 26 8.00 -2.95 -8.91
N ALA A 27 9.00 -2.09 -8.63
CA ALA A 27 10.23 -2.52 -8.01
C ALA A 27 9.99 -3.09 -6.60
N ALA A 28 9.15 -2.43 -5.80
CA ALA A 28 8.78 -2.91 -4.48
C ALA A 28 8.03 -4.26 -4.56
N VAL A 29 7.09 -4.43 -5.50
CA VAL A 29 6.38 -5.70 -5.71
C VAL A 29 7.36 -6.83 -6.04
N ARG A 30 8.36 -6.58 -6.89
CA ARG A 30 9.41 -7.57 -7.20
C ARG A 30 10.20 -7.99 -5.95
N VAL A 31 10.59 -7.03 -5.12
CA VAL A 31 11.29 -7.31 -3.86
C VAL A 31 10.42 -8.16 -2.92
N LEU A 32 9.13 -7.81 -2.76
CA LEU A 32 8.20 -8.54 -1.90
C LEU A 32 7.94 -9.98 -2.37
N ARG A 33 7.99 -10.24 -3.68
CA ARG A 33 7.90 -11.61 -4.22
C ARG A 33 9.15 -12.42 -3.86
N GLY A 34 10.32 -11.80 -3.91
CA GLY A 34 11.61 -12.46 -3.67
C GLY A 34 11.97 -12.68 -2.20
N SER A 35 11.40 -11.93 -1.25
CA SER A 35 11.80 -12.02 0.16
C SER A 35 10.64 -12.11 1.15
N GLU A 36 10.67 -13.13 2.01
CA GLU A 36 9.72 -13.30 3.11
C GLU A 36 9.88 -12.24 4.21
N ARG A 37 11.13 -11.87 4.51
CA ARG A 37 11.43 -10.86 5.53
C ARG A 37 10.76 -9.53 5.18
N GLU A 38 10.79 -9.13 3.92
CA GLU A 38 10.23 -7.89 3.42
C GLU A 38 8.70 -7.95 3.39
N ARG A 39 8.11 -9.11 3.10
CA ARG A 39 6.66 -9.33 3.26
C ARG A 39 6.22 -9.16 4.71
N ASN A 40 6.96 -9.71 5.66
CA ASN A 40 6.68 -9.57 7.09
C ASN A 40 6.84 -8.11 7.52
N GLY A 41 7.89 -7.42 7.05
CA GLY A 41 8.07 -5.99 7.29
C GLY A 41 6.91 -5.14 6.75
N LEU A 42 6.40 -5.44 5.55
CA LEU A 42 5.22 -4.78 5.00
C LEU A 42 3.96 -5.06 5.82
N LEU A 43 3.75 -6.31 6.26
CA LEU A 43 2.63 -6.69 7.11
C LEU A 43 2.64 -5.89 8.42
N ASP A 44 3.79 -5.84 9.10
CA ASP A 44 3.94 -5.13 10.36
C ASP A 44 3.76 -3.62 10.20
N GLU A 45 4.32 -3.03 9.14
CA GLU A 45 4.14 -1.61 8.82
C GLU A 45 2.69 -1.30 8.50
N CYS A 46 2.01 -2.17 7.74
CA CYS A 46 0.59 -2.03 7.43
C CYS A 46 -0.24 -2.03 8.71
N ILE A 47 -0.01 -3.00 9.62
CA ILE A 47 -0.76 -3.09 10.89
C ILE A 47 -0.53 -1.82 11.73
N ARG A 48 0.70 -1.31 11.75
CA ARG A 48 1.06 -0.08 12.48
C ARG A 48 0.41 1.16 11.87
N ARG A 49 0.38 1.28 10.55
CA ARG A 49 -0.12 2.47 9.82
C ARG A 49 -1.62 2.50 9.64
N LEU A 50 -2.29 1.36 9.49
CA LEU A 50 -3.71 1.34 9.12
C LEU A 50 -4.61 1.95 10.21
N GLY A 51 -4.05 2.36 11.35
CA GLY A 51 -4.69 3.38 12.18
C GLY A 51 -6.07 2.94 12.61
N PHE A 52 -6.22 1.65 12.95
CA PHE A 52 -7.41 1.13 13.60
C PHE A 52 -7.59 1.69 15.01
N SER A 53 -6.83 2.72 15.39
CA SER A 53 -7.04 3.54 16.58
C SER A 53 -8.46 4.11 16.63
N ASP A 54 -9.08 4.43 15.49
CA ASP A 54 -10.51 4.69 15.43
C ASP A 54 -11.34 3.40 15.52
N LYS A 55 -12.15 3.30 16.58
CA LYS A 55 -13.05 2.15 16.83
C LYS A 55 -14.05 1.96 15.69
N LYS A 56 -14.56 3.05 15.09
CA LYS A 56 -15.55 2.97 14.01
C LYS A 56 -14.93 2.39 12.74
N ALA A 57 -13.74 2.87 12.34
CA ALA A 57 -13.00 2.29 11.22
C ALA A 57 -12.72 0.79 11.41
N ARG A 58 -12.33 0.39 12.63
CA ARG A 58 -12.10 -1.02 12.97
C ARG A 58 -13.35 -1.88 12.88
N HIS A 59 -14.45 -1.41 13.45
CA HIS A 59 -15.75 -2.08 13.36
C HIS A 59 -16.19 -2.25 11.90
N ASN A 60 -16.12 -1.18 11.10
CA ASN A 60 -16.51 -1.23 9.69
C ASN A 60 -15.66 -2.22 8.88
N ALA A 61 -14.35 -2.24 9.10
CA ALA A 61 -13.47 -3.20 8.44
C ALA A 61 -13.82 -4.64 8.87
N ALA A 62 -14.08 -4.87 10.16
CA ALA A 62 -14.49 -6.17 10.68
C ALA A 62 -15.78 -6.67 10.03
N VAL A 63 -16.79 -5.80 9.89
CA VAL A 63 -18.05 -6.10 9.19
C VAL A 63 -17.81 -6.44 7.73
N VAL A 64 -17.06 -5.59 6.99
CA VAL A 64 -16.77 -5.81 5.57
C VAL A 64 -16.06 -7.15 5.35
N MET A 65 -15.13 -7.49 6.23
CA MET A 65 -14.31 -8.70 6.13
C MET A 65 -14.95 -9.95 6.76
N ASN A 66 -16.06 -9.77 7.48
CA ASN A 66 -16.73 -10.79 8.31
C ASN A 66 -15.78 -11.49 9.31
N VAL A 67 -15.12 -10.70 10.16
CA VAL A 67 -14.16 -11.18 11.17
C VAL A 67 -14.39 -10.49 12.51
N ALA A 68 -13.79 -11.00 13.59
CA ALA A 68 -13.82 -10.31 14.88
C ALA A 68 -13.08 -8.96 14.80
N GLU A 69 -13.58 -7.92 15.48
CA GLU A 69 -13.00 -6.58 15.44
C GLU A 69 -11.53 -6.53 15.84
N LYS A 70 -11.13 -7.36 16.82
CA LYS A 70 -9.73 -7.47 17.26
C LYS A 70 -8.79 -8.01 16.19
N ASP A 71 -9.31 -8.81 15.26
CA ASP A 71 -8.52 -9.50 14.22
C ASP A 71 -8.52 -8.73 12.90
N ALA A 72 -9.42 -7.75 12.74
CA ALA A 72 -9.54 -6.93 11.53
C ALA A 72 -8.22 -6.32 11.07
N PRO A 73 -7.37 -5.71 11.94
CA PRO A 73 -6.09 -5.16 11.48
C PRO A 73 -5.17 -6.18 10.83
N LYS A 74 -4.98 -7.30 11.52
CA LYS A 74 -4.09 -8.38 11.08
C LYS A 74 -4.60 -9.01 9.78
N ILE A 75 -5.91 -9.26 9.69
CA ILE A 75 -6.52 -9.92 8.54
C ILE A 75 -6.53 -8.97 7.32
N ALA A 76 -6.88 -7.70 7.48
CA ALA A 76 -6.84 -6.72 6.39
C ALA A 76 -5.44 -6.62 5.78
N CYS A 77 -4.43 -6.43 6.63
CA CYS A 77 -3.05 -6.30 6.17
C CYS A 77 -2.50 -7.60 5.58
N SER A 78 -2.85 -8.76 6.14
CA SER A 78 -2.47 -10.05 5.55
C SER A 78 -3.06 -10.24 4.15
N ARG A 79 -4.35 -9.95 3.99
CA ARG A 79 -5.04 -10.03 2.68
C ARG A 79 -4.45 -9.04 1.67
N TYR A 80 -4.17 -7.82 2.10
CA TYR A 80 -3.53 -6.80 1.26
C TYR A 80 -2.12 -7.20 0.81
N THR A 81 -1.26 -7.62 1.75
CA THR A 81 0.10 -8.08 1.45
C THR A 81 0.08 -9.26 0.48
N LYS A 82 -0.80 -10.24 0.70
CA LYS A 82 -0.97 -11.37 -0.21
C LYS A 82 -1.39 -10.92 -1.61
N ALA A 83 -2.32 -9.96 -1.70
CA ALA A 83 -2.82 -9.44 -2.96
C ALA A 83 -1.79 -8.59 -3.72
N ILE A 84 -0.90 -7.87 -3.03
CA ILE A 84 0.26 -7.23 -3.66
C ILE A 84 1.19 -8.29 -4.25
N VAL A 85 1.56 -9.29 -3.46
CA VAL A 85 2.51 -10.33 -3.88
C VAL A 85 1.98 -11.13 -5.07
N SER A 86 0.68 -11.46 -5.08
CA SER A 86 0.04 -12.13 -6.23
C SER A 86 -0.12 -11.24 -7.47
N GLY A 87 0.10 -9.93 -7.36
CA GLY A 87 -0.16 -8.97 -8.44
C GLY A 87 -1.64 -8.64 -8.63
N SER A 88 -2.50 -9.00 -7.68
CA SER A 88 -3.93 -8.68 -7.72
C SER A 88 -4.20 -7.21 -7.39
N VAL A 89 -3.30 -6.54 -6.66
CA VAL A 89 -3.30 -5.08 -6.42
C VAL A 89 -2.39 -4.42 -7.46
N THR A 90 -2.89 -3.41 -8.16
CA THR A 90 -2.10 -2.57 -9.09
C THR A 90 -1.63 -1.29 -8.41
N TYR A 91 -0.79 -0.51 -9.09
CA TYR A 91 -0.44 0.83 -8.65
C TYR A 91 -1.68 1.73 -8.48
N GLN A 92 -2.64 1.67 -9.42
CA GLN A 92 -3.89 2.42 -9.31
C GLN A 92 -4.72 2.00 -8.08
N ASP A 93 -4.79 0.70 -7.78
CA ASP A 93 -5.47 0.21 -6.57
C ASP A 93 -4.80 0.76 -5.29
N MET A 94 -3.46 0.85 -5.28
CA MET A 94 -2.70 1.43 -4.18
C MET A 94 -3.00 2.93 -4.00
N LEU A 95 -3.07 3.70 -5.10
CA LEU A 95 -3.50 5.10 -5.08
C LEU A 95 -4.95 5.24 -4.60
N ASP A 96 -5.85 4.38 -5.06
CA ASP A 96 -7.25 4.36 -4.65
C ASP A 96 -7.37 4.13 -3.13
N ILE A 97 -6.63 3.17 -2.56
CA ILE A 97 -6.58 2.95 -1.10
C ILE A 97 -6.06 4.18 -0.37
N GLN A 98 -4.96 4.80 -0.83
CA GLN A 98 -4.40 6.00 -0.20
C GLN A 98 -5.41 7.16 -0.18
N ASN A 99 -6.21 7.28 -1.24
CA ASN A 99 -7.27 8.27 -1.36
C ASN A 99 -8.61 7.83 -0.70
N ARG A 100 -8.61 6.74 0.07
CA ARG A 100 -9.80 6.16 0.74
C ARG A 100 -10.93 5.76 -0.21
N ARG A 101 -10.59 5.47 -1.47
CA ARG A 101 -11.51 4.97 -2.49
C ARG A 101 -11.42 3.45 -2.56
N TYR A 102 -12.39 2.77 -1.95
CA TYR A 102 -12.44 1.30 -1.98
C TYR A 102 -13.32 0.83 -3.13
N THR A 103 -12.69 0.45 -4.25
CA THR A 103 -13.38 -0.11 -5.42
C THR A 103 -13.99 -1.50 -5.11
N PRO A 104 -14.97 -1.99 -5.89
CA PRO A 104 -15.51 -3.34 -5.72
C PRO A 104 -14.44 -4.44 -5.76
N LYS A 105 -13.39 -4.24 -6.57
CA LYS A 105 -12.23 -5.13 -6.65
C LYS A 105 -11.48 -5.17 -5.31
N LEU A 106 -11.18 -4.01 -4.74
CA LEU A 106 -10.50 -3.88 -3.45
C LEU A 106 -11.32 -4.50 -2.32
N ILE A 107 -12.64 -4.26 -2.30
CA ILE A 107 -13.54 -4.84 -1.29
C ILE A 107 -13.49 -6.37 -1.34
N LYS A 108 -13.49 -6.98 -2.54
CA LYS A 108 -13.36 -8.43 -2.70
C LYS A 108 -12.04 -8.98 -2.16
N ILE A 109 -10.93 -8.30 -2.46
CA ILE A 109 -9.61 -8.62 -1.89
C ILE A 109 -9.67 -8.63 -0.35
N PHE A 110 -10.22 -7.57 0.24
CA PHE A 110 -10.35 -7.50 1.70
C PHE A 110 -11.33 -8.52 2.25
N GLN A 111 -12.33 -8.96 1.49
CA GLN A 111 -13.22 -10.07 1.86
C GLN A 111 -12.59 -11.45 1.72
N GLY A 112 -11.45 -11.56 1.01
CA GLY A 112 -10.75 -12.82 0.78
C GLY A 112 -11.38 -13.69 -0.31
N ARG A 113 -12.01 -13.08 -1.32
CA ARG A 113 -12.66 -13.76 -2.46
C ARG A 113 -12.35 -13.10 -3.79
#